data_AF-O58157-F1
#
_entry.id   AF-O58157-F1
#
_cell.length_a   1.000
_cell.length_b   1.000
_cell.length_c   1.000
_cell.angle_alpha   90.00
_cell.angle_beta   90.00
_cell.angle_gamma   90.00
#
_symmetry.space_group_name_H-M   'P 1'
#
loop_
_entity.id
_entity.type
_entity.pdbx_description
1 polymer ?
#
loop_
_entity_poly.entity_id
_entity_poly.type
_entity_poly.pdbx_seq_one_letter_code
_entity_poly.pdbx_strand_id
1 'polypeptide(L)'
;MHGLIRALKEHEPLPSYILSLIISVEIVYIFLELGFFQNVDPEDIRYFLSALAQVEGTIIAIYITMMLVGVQLTLKEYSEVVLNVYRKNIEFWLVFISYAASIVLMLTLLQNAGNLNPSSLRLAYIWGTFNLIILPLFVYDSFILFNPKVLIDKFLKIYSITEGDTLWKIYRISSKSIQSQNVGATAYILRKIGEYMRNNFSNKIKTMAREIEEKRIEKSDLAEFESILAFIEGLTHILRSLALYTVDQFESGRISQNEATWILNMIEPIFRVIFADLVIFLYPLYFVPEIKKNLEHALSQCLLELELIIERLQEVPPEIKKEELRKFLNVLPYNFISSLERTGCDYLAERAKRLQEFAKDDEKYNDFIEI
;
A
#
# COMPACT_ATOMS: atom_id res chain seq x y z
N MET A 1 21.63 34.15 12.80
CA MET A 1 21.68 32.68 13.03
C MET A 1 20.64 32.16 14.03
N HIS A 2 20.43 32.76 15.21
CA HIS A 2 19.46 32.27 16.22
C HIS A 2 17.96 32.45 15.84
N GLY A 3 17.62 33.47 15.05
CA GLY A 3 16.24 33.67 14.57
C GLY A 3 15.81 32.67 13.47
N LEU A 4 16.77 32.20 12.67
CA LEU A 4 16.53 31.25 11.57
C LEU A 4 16.25 29.84 12.11
N ILE A 5 16.94 29.46 13.20
CA ILE A 5 16.76 28.18 13.90
C ILE A 5 15.40 28.13 14.63
N ARG A 6 14.88 29.26 15.12
CA ARG A 6 13.56 29.32 15.76
C ARG A 6 12.42 29.22 14.73
N ALA A 7 12.58 29.82 13.55
CA ALA A 7 11.59 29.71 12.45
C ALA A 7 11.56 28.31 11.81
N LEU A 8 12.69 27.59 11.79
CA LEU A 8 12.79 26.21 11.30
C LEU A 8 12.06 25.17 12.17
N LYS A 9 11.65 25.54 13.39
CA LYS A 9 11.07 24.60 14.38
C LYS A 9 9.55 24.52 14.34
N GLU A 10 8.88 25.47 13.67
CA GLU A 10 7.41 25.62 13.68
C GLU A 10 6.76 25.34 12.31
N HIS A 11 7.55 25.10 11.26
CA HIS A 11 7.04 24.68 9.95
C HIS A 11 7.31 23.20 9.71
N GLU A 12 6.43 22.56 8.94
CA GLU A 12 6.68 21.25 8.32
C GLU A 12 8.14 21.19 7.85
N PRO A 13 8.87 20.08 8.09
CA PRO A 13 10.29 20.02 7.81
C PRO A 13 10.53 20.53 6.38
N LEU A 14 11.34 21.58 6.26
CA LEU A 14 11.64 22.18 4.96
C LEU A 14 12.05 21.07 3.99
N PRO A 15 11.50 21.03 2.76
CA PRO A 15 11.83 19.98 1.82
C PRO A 15 13.35 19.84 1.67
N SER A 16 13.86 18.61 1.68
CA SER A 16 15.29 18.28 1.73
C SER A 16 16.13 19.05 0.68
N TYR A 17 15.55 19.33 -0.49
CA TYR A 17 16.16 20.12 -1.55
C TYR A 17 16.31 21.62 -1.23
N ILE A 18 15.37 22.23 -0.52
CA ILE A 18 15.49 23.64 -0.13
C ILE A 18 16.60 23.79 0.92
N LEU A 19 16.62 22.89 1.90
CA LEU A 19 17.67 22.89 2.93
C LEU A 19 19.05 22.71 2.31
N SER A 20 19.20 21.77 1.38
CA SER A 20 20.48 21.53 0.70
C SER A 20 20.92 22.73 -0.13
N LEU A 21 19.98 23.42 -0.78
CA LEU A 21 20.29 24.62 -1.55
C LEU A 21 20.79 25.75 -0.63
N ILE A 22 20.13 25.97 0.51
CA ILE A 22 20.56 26.98 1.50
C ILE A 22 21.97 26.67 1.99
N ILE A 23 22.24 25.42 2.41
CA ILE A 23 23.57 25.02 2.89
C ILE A 23 24.63 25.23 1.81
N SER A 24 24.30 24.93 0.54
CA SER A 24 25.24 25.10 -0.58
C SER A 24 25.58 26.57 -0.85
N VAL A 25 24.60 27.46 -0.74
CA VAL A 25 24.81 28.91 -0.86
C VAL A 25 25.69 29.41 0.28
N GLU A 26 25.44 28.99 1.52
CA GLU A 26 26.24 29.35 2.70
C GLU A 26 27.69 28.87 2.57
N ILE A 27 27.90 27.62 2.13
CA ILE A 27 29.25 27.10 1.88
C ILE A 27 29.97 27.97 0.85
N VAL A 28 29.34 28.27 -0.29
CA VAL A 28 29.97 29.10 -1.32
C VAL A 28 30.24 30.52 -0.83
N TYR A 29 29.37 31.09 0.01
CA TYR A 29 29.60 32.37 0.66
C TYR A 29 30.86 32.35 1.53
N ILE A 30 31.04 31.32 2.36
CA ILE A 30 32.26 31.14 3.17
C ILE A 30 33.50 31.03 2.27
N PHE A 31 33.44 30.25 1.18
CA PHE A 31 34.55 30.15 0.22
C PHE A 31 34.87 31.48 -0.47
N LEU A 32 33.87 32.33 -0.73
CA LEU A 32 34.06 33.68 -1.26
C LEU A 32 34.78 34.59 -0.27
N GLU A 33 34.40 34.57 1.01
CA GLU A 33 35.07 35.34 2.06
C GLU A 33 36.53 34.93 2.26
N LEU A 34 36.82 33.63 2.09
CA LEU A 34 38.19 33.08 2.16
C LEU A 34 39.04 33.40 0.91
N GLY A 35 38.49 34.12 -0.08
CA GLY A 35 39.23 34.53 -1.28
C GLY A 35 39.47 33.42 -2.29
N PHE A 36 38.80 32.28 -2.16
CA PHE A 36 39.04 31.08 -2.97
C PHE A 36 38.86 31.30 -4.49
N PHE A 37 38.01 32.26 -4.87
CA PHE A 37 37.71 32.59 -6.27
C PHE A 37 38.53 33.75 -6.83
N GLN A 38 39.51 34.26 -6.09
CA GLN A 38 40.36 35.37 -6.52
C GLN A 38 41.62 34.81 -7.22
N ASN A 39 41.88 35.24 -8.45
CA ASN A 39 43.08 34.91 -9.24
C ASN A 39 43.32 33.40 -9.49
N VAL A 40 42.26 32.64 -9.78
CA VAL A 40 42.39 31.21 -10.13
C VAL A 40 42.91 31.05 -11.56
N ASP A 41 43.95 30.24 -11.75
CA ASP A 41 44.51 29.91 -13.06
C ASP A 41 43.46 29.18 -13.92
N PRO A 42 43.27 29.55 -15.20
CA PRO A 42 42.45 28.78 -16.14
C PRO A 42 42.74 27.27 -16.17
N GLU A 43 43.98 26.83 -15.95
CA GLU A 43 44.33 25.41 -15.88
C GLU A 43 43.73 24.72 -14.65
N ASP A 44 43.78 25.38 -13.48
CA ASP A 44 43.17 24.89 -12.25
C ASP A 44 41.65 24.82 -12.37
N ILE A 45 41.02 25.81 -13.04
CA ILE A 45 39.58 25.81 -13.31
C ILE A 45 39.21 24.61 -14.20
N ARG A 46 40.00 24.32 -15.23
CA ARG A 46 39.76 23.16 -16.11
C ARG A 46 39.86 21.85 -15.33
N TYR A 47 40.90 21.72 -14.50
CA TYR A 47 41.08 20.54 -13.67
C TYR A 47 39.91 20.37 -12.70
N PHE A 48 39.50 21.44 -12.02
CA PHE A 48 38.38 21.43 -11.09
C PHE A 48 37.06 21.05 -11.77
N LEU A 49 36.69 21.71 -12.88
CA LEU A 49 35.44 21.43 -13.59
C LEU A 49 35.41 19.99 -14.13
N SER A 50 36.55 19.48 -14.61
CA SER A 50 36.67 18.10 -15.06
C SER A 50 36.51 17.12 -13.90
N ALA A 51 37.22 17.34 -12.79
CA ALA A 51 37.12 16.50 -11.60
C ALA A 51 35.70 16.50 -11.02
N LEU A 52 35.05 17.67 -10.96
CA LEU A 52 33.69 17.81 -10.46
C LEU A 52 32.68 17.06 -11.35
N ALA A 53 32.77 17.21 -12.68
CA ALA A 53 31.92 16.46 -13.61
C ALA A 53 32.11 14.93 -13.47
N GLN A 54 33.35 14.47 -13.29
CA GLN A 54 33.65 13.05 -13.07
C GLN A 54 33.08 12.52 -11.74
N VAL A 55 33.21 13.29 -10.66
CA VAL A 55 32.65 12.95 -9.34
C VAL A 55 31.13 12.90 -9.40
N GLU A 56 30.49 13.90 -10.00
CA GLU A 56 29.03 13.91 -10.19
C GLU A 56 28.56 12.72 -11.03
N GLY A 57 29.25 12.43 -12.14
CA GLY A 57 28.97 11.27 -12.99
C GLY A 57 29.11 9.94 -12.25
N THR A 58 30.14 9.81 -11.42
CA THR A 58 30.37 8.60 -10.60
C THR A 58 29.27 8.44 -9.55
N ILE A 59 28.93 9.52 -8.86
CA ILE A 59 27.90 9.54 -7.81
C ILE A 59 26.54 9.17 -8.39
N ILE A 60 26.13 9.79 -9.50
CA ILE A 60 24.81 9.51 -10.09
C ILE A 60 24.75 8.07 -10.62
N ALA A 61 25.85 7.52 -11.15
CA ALA A 61 25.92 6.13 -11.57
C ALA A 61 25.73 5.16 -10.39
N ILE A 62 26.37 5.43 -9.24
CA ILE A 62 26.18 4.65 -8.01
C ILE A 62 24.73 4.75 -7.54
N TYR A 63 24.16 5.96 -7.51
CA TYR A 63 22.78 6.18 -7.07
C TYR A 63 21.78 5.44 -7.95
N ILE A 64 21.89 5.54 -9.28
CA ILE A 64 21.02 4.82 -10.22
C ILE A 64 21.15 3.32 -10.01
N THR A 65 22.36 2.81 -9.85
CA THR A 65 22.59 1.38 -9.62
C THR A 65 21.91 0.91 -8.34
N MET A 66 22.08 1.64 -7.23
CA MET A 66 21.42 1.36 -5.96
C MET A 66 19.89 1.38 -6.11
N MET A 67 19.34 2.39 -6.79
CA MET A 67 17.89 2.50 -7.01
C MET A 67 17.36 1.36 -7.88
N LEU A 68 18.06 0.99 -8.95
CA LEU A 68 17.68 -0.14 -9.80
C LEU A 68 17.68 -1.46 -9.02
N VAL A 69 18.72 -1.71 -8.21
CA VAL A 69 18.79 -2.90 -7.35
C VAL A 69 17.65 -2.89 -6.33
N GLY A 70 17.40 -1.75 -5.67
CA GLY A 70 16.30 -1.61 -4.71
C GLY A 70 14.93 -1.87 -5.35
N VAL A 71 14.68 -1.31 -6.53
CA VAL A 71 13.45 -1.57 -7.30
C VAL A 71 13.36 -3.04 -7.70
N GLN A 72 14.44 -3.66 -8.17
CA GLN A 72 14.43 -5.08 -8.54
C GLN A 72 14.09 -5.98 -7.34
N LEU A 73 14.64 -5.69 -6.16
CA LEU A 73 14.34 -6.42 -4.93
C LEU A 73 12.87 -6.22 -4.52
N THR A 74 12.34 -4.99 -4.55
CA THR A 74 10.93 -4.77 -4.20
C THR A 74 9.96 -5.35 -5.22
N LEU A 75 10.32 -5.37 -6.51
CA LEU A 75 9.51 -6.05 -7.54
C LEU A 75 9.46 -7.57 -7.34
N LYS A 76 10.58 -8.16 -6.90
CA LYS A 76 10.65 -9.59 -6.56
C LYS A 76 9.69 -9.93 -5.40
N GLU A 77 9.55 -9.02 -4.44
CA GLU A 77 8.72 -9.22 -3.24
C GLU A 77 7.25 -8.82 -3.43
N TYR A 78 6.96 -7.73 -4.16
CA TYR A 78 5.65 -7.07 -4.14
C TYR A 78 4.96 -6.91 -5.50
N SER A 79 5.45 -7.58 -6.55
CA SER A 79 4.91 -7.52 -7.92
C SER A 79 5.20 -6.21 -8.67
N GLU A 80 5.11 -6.27 -10.00
CA GLU A 80 5.31 -5.17 -10.97
C GLU A 80 4.39 -3.97 -10.74
N VAL A 81 3.26 -4.18 -10.09
CA VAL A 81 2.27 -3.14 -9.79
C VAL A 81 2.90 -2.00 -8.98
N VAL A 82 3.87 -2.32 -8.12
CA VAL A 82 4.56 -1.36 -7.27
C VAL A 82 5.52 -0.46 -8.05
N LEU A 83 5.88 -0.82 -9.29
CA LEU A 83 6.67 0.04 -10.19
C LEU A 83 6.03 1.42 -10.40
N ASN A 84 4.70 1.47 -10.39
CA ASN A 84 3.95 2.72 -10.53
C ASN A 84 4.20 3.69 -9.37
N VAL A 85 4.53 3.19 -8.18
CA VAL A 85 4.91 4.03 -7.02
C VAL A 85 6.25 4.72 -7.27
N TYR A 86 7.24 3.98 -7.77
CA TYR A 86 8.55 4.54 -8.11
C TYR A 86 8.49 5.50 -9.29
N ARG A 87 7.75 5.14 -10.35
CA ARG A 87 7.61 5.99 -11.55
C ARG A 87 6.99 7.34 -11.23
N LYS A 88 6.03 7.39 -10.30
CA LYS A 88 5.36 8.61 -9.85
C LYS A 88 6.13 9.37 -8.75
N ASN A 89 7.29 8.86 -8.30
CA ASN A 89 8.12 9.58 -7.34
C ASN A 89 8.88 10.71 -8.05
N ILE A 90 8.39 11.95 -7.88
CA ILE A 90 9.00 13.14 -8.48
C ILE A 90 10.41 13.42 -7.97
N GLU A 91 10.69 13.07 -6.71
CA GLU A 91 11.95 13.37 -6.04
C GLU A 91 13.10 12.64 -6.74
N PHE A 92 12.90 11.35 -7.08
CA PHE A 92 13.87 10.56 -7.83
C PHE A 92 14.24 11.22 -9.18
N TRP A 93 13.24 11.71 -9.92
CA TRP A 93 13.46 12.36 -11.21
C TRP A 93 14.19 13.71 -11.07
N LEU A 94 13.89 14.46 -10.01
CA LEU A 94 14.54 15.75 -9.75
C LEU A 94 16.04 15.59 -9.52
N VAL A 95 16.48 14.59 -8.76
CA VAL A 95 17.92 14.33 -8.55
C VAL A 95 18.57 13.93 -9.86
N PHE A 96 17.97 13.00 -10.61
CA PHE A 96 18.53 12.58 -11.89
C PHE A 96 18.69 13.75 -12.86
N ILE A 97 17.67 14.59 -13.00
CA ILE A 97 17.72 15.78 -13.85
C ILE A 97 18.74 16.80 -13.34
N SER A 98 18.83 17.02 -12.02
CA SER A 98 19.79 17.96 -11.42
C SER A 98 21.23 17.57 -11.72
N TYR A 99 21.58 16.29 -11.55
CA TYR A 99 22.91 15.77 -11.86
C TYR A 99 23.21 15.82 -13.36
N ALA A 100 22.27 15.40 -14.21
CA ALA A 100 22.44 15.46 -15.65
C ALA A 100 22.67 16.90 -16.14
N ALA A 101 21.87 17.85 -15.64
CA ALA A 101 22.02 19.27 -15.94
C ALA A 101 23.36 19.82 -15.44
N SER A 102 23.79 19.41 -14.24
CA SER A 102 25.08 19.82 -13.67
C SER A 102 26.25 19.34 -14.51
N ILE A 103 26.28 18.06 -14.88
CA ILE A 103 27.35 17.49 -15.72
C ILE A 103 27.42 18.24 -17.05
N VAL A 104 26.27 18.48 -17.70
CA VAL A 104 26.22 19.26 -18.96
C VAL A 104 26.74 20.69 -18.75
N LEU A 105 26.36 21.33 -17.64
CA LEU A 105 26.86 22.66 -17.28
C LEU A 105 28.39 22.64 -17.11
N MET A 106 28.94 21.70 -16.33
CA MET A 106 30.39 21.59 -16.09
C MET A 106 31.16 21.37 -17.39
N LEU A 107 30.67 20.48 -18.27
CA LEU A 107 31.29 20.21 -19.57
C LEU A 107 31.23 21.43 -20.49
N THR A 108 30.13 22.19 -20.48
CA THR A 108 29.98 23.43 -21.25
C THR A 108 30.93 24.53 -20.76
N LEU A 109 31.08 24.65 -19.44
CA LEU A 109 32.01 25.61 -18.84
C LEU A 109 33.47 25.20 -19.09
N LEU A 110 33.77 23.91 -19.07
CA LEU A 110 35.10 23.36 -19.35
C LEU A 110 35.59 23.74 -20.76
N GLN A 111 34.71 23.68 -21.77
CA GLN A 111 35.03 24.11 -23.14
C GLN A 111 35.40 25.59 -23.22
N ASN A 112 34.84 26.42 -22.35
CA ASN A 112 35.00 27.87 -22.36
C ASN A 112 35.97 28.38 -21.28
N ALA A 113 36.77 27.50 -20.68
CA ALA A 113 37.50 27.82 -19.46
C ALA A 113 38.48 29.00 -19.53
N GLY A 114 38.96 29.35 -20.73
CA GLY A 114 39.85 30.50 -20.92
C GLY A 114 39.15 31.87 -20.81
N ASN A 115 37.83 31.93 -20.93
CA ASN A 115 37.02 33.17 -20.90
C ASN A 115 35.87 33.08 -19.88
N LEU A 116 36.04 32.28 -18.82
CA LEU A 116 34.97 32.05 -17.85
C LEU A 116 34.69 33.29 -17.01
N ASN A 117 33.43 33.70 -16.99
CA ASN A 117 32.95 34.71 -16.05
C ASN A 117 32.99 34.15 -14.61
N PRO A 118 33.47 34.91 -13.62
CA PRO A 118 33.49 34.48 -12.21
C PRO A 118 32.12 34.04 -11.69
N SER A 119 31.04 34.65 -12.19
CA SER A 119 29.66 34.28 -11.83
C SER A 119 29.28 32.86 -12.29
N SER A 120 29.77 32.42 -13.46
CA SER A 120 29.51 31.08 -13.97
C SER A 120 30.27 30.02 -13.16
N LEU A 121 31.49 30.34 -12.73
CA LEU A 121 32.25 29.49 -11.82
C LEU A 121 31.56 29.35 -10.45
N ARG A 122 31.03 30.46 -9.91
CA ARG A 122 30.22 30.42 -8.67
C ARG A 122 28.99 29.55 -8.81
N LEU A 123 28.28 29.66 -9.94
CA LEU A 123 27.09 28.83 -10.19
C LEU A 123 27.46 27.35 -10.21
N ALA A 124 28.54 26.98 -10.89
CA ALA A 124 29.06 25.61 -10.89
C ALA A 124 29.37 25.12 -9.46
N TYR A 125 30.05 25.93 -8.65
CA TYR A 125 30.33 25.57 -7.26
C TYR A 125 29.06 25.38 -6.41
N ILE A 126 28.09 26.29 -6.52
CA ILE A 126 26.82 26.18 -5.79
C ILE A 126 26.11 24.89 -6.21
N TRP A 127 26.01 24.63 -7.51
CA TRP A 127 25.27 23.49 -8.03
C TRP A 127 25.96 22.15 -7.74
N GLY A 128 27.29 22.09 -7.84
CA GLY A 128 28.06 20.90 -7.48
C GLY A 128 28.02 20.61 -5.98
N THR A 129 28.12 21.63 -5.13
CA THR A 129 27.97 21.48 -3.68
C THR A 129 26.56 21.03 -3.32
N PHE A 130 25.55 21.59 -3.98
CA PHE A 130 24.16 21.18 -3.84
C PHE A 130 23.95 19.71 -4.16
N ASN A 131 24.47 19.23 -5.30
CA ASN A 131 24.39 17.83 -5.67
C ASN A 131 25.14 16.93 -4.65
N LEU A 132 26.30 17.33 -4.15
CA LEU A 132 27.00 16.56 -3.11
C LEU A 132 26.19 16.42 -1.81
N ILE A 133 25.50 17.47 -1.38
CA ILE A 133 24.74 17.49 -0.11
C ILE A 133 23.39 16.81 -0.25
N ILE A 134 22.73 16.96 -1.41
CA ILE A 134 21.40 16.41 -1.63
C ILE A 134 21.43 14.87 -1.64
N LEU A 135 22.54 14.28 -2.05
CA LEU A 135 22.68 12.83 -2.19
C LEU A 135 22.45 12.06 -0.88
N PRO A 136 23.16 12.29 0.25
CA PRO A 136 22.91 11.57 1.50
C PRO A 136 21.44 11.62 1.96
N LEU A 137 20.79 12.78 1.80
CA LEU A 137 19.38 12.96 2.14
C LEU A 137 18.49 12.10 1.25
N PHE A 138 18.77 12.08 -0.06
CA PHE A 138 18.03 11.28 -1.01
C PHE A 138 18.26 9.77 -0.86
N VAL A 139 19.47 9.35 -0.52
CA VAL A 139 19.77 7.96 -0.20
C VAL A 139 18.93 7.55 1.03
N TYR A 140 18.87 8.40 2.05
CA TYR A 140 18.02 8.17 3.23
C TYR A 140 16.53 8.07 2.86
N ASP A 141 16.00 9.00 2.05
CA ASP A 141 14.61 8.97 1.59
C ASP A 141 14.31 7.72 0.73
N SER A 142 15.30 7.26 -0.05
CA SER A 142 15.20 6.02 -0.83
C SER A 142 15.13 4.79 0.07
N PHE A 143 15.95 4.73 1.14
CA PHE A 143 15.85 3.67 2.15
C PHE A 143 14.48 3.62 2.83
N ILE A 144 13.91 4.79 3.14
CA ILE A 144 12.55 4.89 3.68
C ILE A 144 11.54 4.36 2.65
N LEU A 145 11.69 4.69 1.36
CA LEU A 145 10.79 4.22 0.31
C LEU A 145 10.86 2.70 0.09
N PHE A 146 12.01 2.08 0.32
CA PHE A 146 12.14 0.62 0.30
C PHE A 146 11.49 -0.05 1.50
N ASN A 147 11.06 0.70 2.52
CA ASN A 147 10.29 0.13 3.62
C ASN A 147 8.91 -0.35 3.12
N PRO A 148 8.52 -1.60 3.38
CA PRO A 148 7.25 -2.17 2.90
C PRO A 148 6.03 -1.35 3.29
N LYS A 149 5.99 -0.83 4.52
CA LYS A 149 4.83 -0.07 5.03
C LYS A 149 4.66 1.24 4.27
N VAL A 150 5.76 1.97 4.08
CA VAL A 150 5.76 3.25 3.36
C VAL A 150 5.40 3.03 1.89
N LEU A 151 5.94 1.97 1.29
CA LEU A 151 5.66 1.59 -0.09
C LEU A 151 4.17 1.27 -0.30
N ILE A 152 3.59 0.46 0.59
CA ILE A 152 2.17 0.12 0.57
C ILE A 152 1.30 1.35 0.83
N ASP A 153 1.67 2.23 1.76
CA ASP A 153 0.92 3.46 2.03
C ASP A 153 0.92 4.38 0.80
N LYS A 154 2.07 4.56 0.13
CA LYS A 154 2.14 5.32 -1.13
C LYS A 154 1.33 4.64 -2.24
N PHE A 155 1.35 3.31 -2.32
CA PHE A 155 0.54 2.56 -3.27
C PHE A 155 -0.97 2.79 -3.05
N LEU A 156 -1.46 2.64 -1.82
CA LEU A 156 -2.87 2.85 -1.47
C LEU A 156 -3.30 4.33 -1.57
N LYS A 157 -2.36 5.27 -1.49
CA LYS A 157 -2.63 6.68 -1.79
C LYS A 157 -2.83 6.93 -3.29
N ILE A 158 -2.12 6.19 -4.15
CA ILE A 158 -2.26 6.28 -5.60
C ILE A 158 -3.52 5.56 -6.09
N TYR A 159 -3.84 4.43 -5.47
CA TYR A 159 -4.95 3.57 -5.84
C TYR A 159 -5.93 3.47 -4.66
N SER A 160 -7.09 4.11 -4.78
CA SER A 160 -8.10 4.06 -3.74
C SER A 160 -8.63 2.63 -3.58
N ILE A 161 -8.83 2.19 -2.32
CA ILE A 161 -9.31 0.82 -2.03
C ILE A 161 -10.67 0.55 -2.71
N THR A 162 -11.48 1.59 -2.91
CA THR A 162 -12.83 1.54 -3.50
C THR A 162 -12.90 1.13 -4.96
N GLU A 163 -11.80 1.20 -5.71
CA GLU A 163 -11.81 0.89 -7.15
C GLU A 163 -11.65 -0.61 -7.40
N GLY A 164 -12.52 -1.21 -8.22
CA GLY A 164 -12.49 -2.65 -8.52
C GLY A 164 -11.17 -3.16 -9.14
N ASP A 165 -10.51 -2.34 -9.96
CA ASP A 165 -9.17 -2.69 -10.50
C ASP A 165 -8.06 -2.61 -9.42
N THR A 166 -8.25 -1.76 -8.41
CA THR A 166 -7.32 -1.64 -7.28
C THR A 166 -7.33 -2.88 -6.40
N LEU A 167 -8.51 -3.46 -6.19
CA LEU A 167 -8.68 -4.71 -5.47
C LEU A 167 -7.81 -5.85 -6.07
N TRP A 168 -7.84 -6.04 -7.39
CA TRP A 168 -6.99 -7.02 -8.07
C TRP A 168 -5.49 -6.72 -7.92
N LYS A 169 -5.10 -5.44 -7.97
CA LYS A 169 -3.72 -5.01 -7.71
C LYS A 169 -3.28 -5.32 -6.28
N ILE A 170 -4.13 -5.09 -5.30
CA ILE A 170 -3.93 -5.42 -3.88
C ILE A 170 -3.71 -6.94 -3.75
N TYR A 171 -4.57 -7.76 -4.34
CA TYR A 171 -4.41 -9.21 -4.36
C TYR A 171 -3.05 -9.63 -4.95
N ARG A 172 -2.65 -9.05 -6.08
CA ARG A 172 -1.38 -9.39 -6.75
C ARG A 172 -0.17 -9.03 -5.88
N ILE A 173 -0.22 -7.92 -5.14
CA ILE A 173 0.84 -7.54 -4.18
C ILE A 173 0.86 -8.54 -3.01
N SER A 174 -0.29 -8.77 -2.37
CA SER A 174 -0.41 -9.65 -1.20
C SER A 174 -0.02 -11.10 -1.49
N SER A 175 -0.49 -11.68 -2.60
CA SER A 175 -0.12 -13.04 -3.00
C SER A 175 1.39 -13.16 -3.28
N LYS A 176 1.98 -12.18 -3.99
CA LYS A 176 3.43 -12.17 -4.25
C LYS A 176 4.25 -12.00 -2.97
N SER A 177 3.75 -11.22 -2.03
CA SER A 177 4.34 -11.00 -0.71
C SER A 177 4.33 -12.28 0.14
N ILE A 178 3.24 -13.06 0.11
CA ILE A 178 3.20 -14.39 0.75
C ILE A 178 4.20 -15.33 0.05
N GLN A 179 4.22 -15.36 -1.28
CA GLN A 179 5.14 -16.21 -2.05
C GLN A 179 6.61 -15.95 -1.73
N SER A 180 6.96 -14.68 -1.51
CA SER A 180 8.31 -14.24 -1.18
C SER A 180 8.62 -14.31 0.33
N GLN A 181 7.75 -14.93 1.13
CA GLN A 181 7.86 -15.04 2.59
C GLN A 181 7.87 -13.69 3.32
N ASN A 182 7.41 -12.63 2.66
CA ASN A 182 7.24 -11.31 3.26
C ASN A 182 5.81 -11.16 3.80
N VAL A 183 5.42 -12.04 4.71
CA VAL A 183 4.04 -12.11 5.21
C VAL A 183 3.62 -10.82 5.94
N GLY A 184 4.58 -10.09 6.52
CA GLY A 184 4.34 -8.82 7.19
C GLY A 184 3.73 -7.74 6.31
N ALA A 185 4.05 -7.71 5.01
CA ALA A 185 3.46 -6.74 4.09
C ALA A 185 2.00 -7.09 3.77
N THR A 186 1.69 -8.37 3.57
CA THR A 186 0.30 -8.85 3.41
C THR A 186 -0.55 -8.52 4.64
N ALA A 187 -0.02 -8.80 5.84
CA ALA A 187 -0.71 -8.46 7.08
C ALA A 187 -0.95 -6.94 7.20
N TYR A 188 0.02 -6.11 6.77
CA TYR A 188 -0.15 -4.66 6.75
C TYR A 188 -1.26 -4.21 5.78
N ILE A 189 -1.32 -4.78 4.58
CA ILE A 189 -2.38 -4.54 3.59
C ILE A 189 -3.74 -4.92 4.17
N LEU A 190 -3.89 -6.14 4.71
CA LEU A 190 -5.14 -6.62 5.29
C LEU A 190 -5.59 -5.74 6.46
N ARG A 191 -4.64 -5.27 7.30
CA ARG A 191 -4.94 -4.31 8.36
C ARG A 191 -5.50 -2.99 7.82
N LYS A 192 -4.94 -2.45 6.72
CA LYS A 192 -5.45 -1.24 6.07
C LYS A 192 -6.85 -1.44 5.47
N ILE A 193 -7.10 -2.60 4.88
CA ILE A 193 -8.44 -2.98 4.40
C ILE A 193 -9.41 -3.05 5.58
N GLY A 194 -9.05 -3.74 6.66
CA GLY A 194 -9.90 -3.84 7.86
C GLY A 194 -10.15 -2.50 8.57
N GLU A 195 -9.19 -1.57 8.57
CA GLU A 195 -9.36 -0.18 9.02
C GLU A 195 -10.34 0.57 8.12
N TYR A 196 -10.19 0.46 6.80
CA TYR A 196 -11.09 1.07 5.82
C TYR A 196 -12.53 0.55 5.96
N MET A 197 -12.70 -0.77 6.08
CA MET A 197 -14.01 -1.42 6.20
C MET A 197 -14.76 -0.94 7.44
N ARG A 198 -14.10 -0.94 8.59
CA ARG A 198 -14.72 -0.53 9.86
C ARG A 198 -15.07 0.95 9.91
N ASN A 199 -14.19 1.82 9.43
CA ASN A 199 -14.33 3.26 9.67
C ASN A 199 -14.99 4.00 8.52
N ASN A 200 -14.64 3.69 7.27
CA ASN A 200 -15.08 4.47 6.12
C ASN A 200 -16.26 3.78 5.42
N PHE A 201 -16.13 2.48 5.19
CA PHE A 201 -17.11 1.71 4.44
C PHE A 201 -18.43 1.54 5.21
N SER A 202 -18.37 1.07 6.46
CA SER A 202 -19.57 0.89 7.30
C SER A 202 -20.35 2.21 7.46
N ASN A 203 -19.66 3.34 7.65
CA ASN A 203 -20.29 4.65 7.70
C ASN A 203 -20.93 5.05 6.36
N LYS A 204 -20.27 4.74 5.23
CA LYS A 204 -20.82 5.01 3.89
C LYS A 204 -22.10 4.20 3.65
N ILE A 205 -22.08 2.91 3.97
CA ILE A 205 -23.24 2.02 3.89
C ILE A 205 -24.39 2.54 4.76
N LYS A 206 -24.11 2.92 6.01
CA LYS A 206 -25.12 3.41 6.94
C LYS A 206 -25.78 4.70 6.44
N THR A 207 -24.99 5.64 5.93
CA THR A 207 -25.52 6.89 5.35
C THR A 207 -26.40 6.60 4.14
N MET A 208 -25.93 5.76 3.22
CA MET A 208 -26.69 5.38 2.03
C MET A 208 -28.00 4.67 2.39
N ALA A 209 -27.96 3.72 3.32
CA ALA A 209 -29.16 3.02 3.75
C ALA A 209 -30.22 3.97 4.31
N ARG A 210 -29.79 4.96 5.12
CA ARG A 210 -30.70 5.99 5.63
C ARG A 210 -31.26 6.88 4.52
N GLU A 211 -30.45 7.25 3.54
CA GLU A 211 -30.92 8.07 2.40
C GLU A 211 -31.95 7.35 1.54
N ILE A 212 -31.76 6.04 1.31
CA ILE A 212 -32.72 5.18 0.60
C ILE A 212 -34.02 5.01 1.40
N GLU A 213 -33.94 4.95 2.72
CA GLU A 213 -35.12 4.84 3.60
C GLU A 213 -35.92 6.16 3.66
N GLU A 214 -35.24 7.31 3.70
CA GLU A 214 -35.86 8.64 3.84
C GLU A 214 -36.43 9.20 2.51
N LYS A 215 -35.89 8.81 1.35
CA LYS A 215 -36.28 9.36 0.03
C LYS A 215 -37.05 8.34 -0.83
N ARG A 216 -37.87 8.85 -1.77
CA ARG A 216 -38.22 8.07 -2.96
C ARG A 216 -36.93 7.89 -3.78
N ILE A 217 -36.41 6.67 -3.75
CA ILE A 217 -35.22 6.18 -4.43
C ILE A 217 -34.99 6.89 -5.78
N GLU A 218 -33.90 7.63 -5.90
CA GLU A 218 -33.43 8.15 -7.17
C GLU A 218 -32.60 7.09 -7.90
N LYS A 219 -32.56 7.16 -9.24
CA LYS A 219 -31.79 6.21 -10.06
C LYS A 219 -30.29 6.26 -9.75
N SER A 220 -29.78 7.41 -9.31
CA SER A 220 -28.39 7.58 -8.87
C SER A 220 -28.06 6.75 -7.64
N ASP A 221 -28.98 6.68 -6.68
CA ASP A 221 -28.78 5.99 -5.40
C ASP A 221 -28.69 4.48 -5.61
N LEU A 222 -29.49 3.95 -6.54
CA LEU A 222 -29.41 2.54 -6.97
C LEU A 222 -28.08 2.20 -7.63
N ALA A 223 -27.55 3.08 -8.48
CA ALA A 223 -26.25 2.85 -9.14
C ALA A 223 -25.09 2.89 -8.13
N GLU A 224 -25.15 3.78 -7.13
CA GLU A 224 -24.15 3.82 -6.08
C GLU A 224 -24.24 2.57 -5.18
N PHE A 225 -25.46 2.13 -4.86
CA PHE A 225 -25.70 0.88 -4.12
C PHE A 225 -25.15 -0.35 -4.85
N GLU A 226 -25.42 -0.48 -6.16
CA GLU A 226 -24.86 -1.55 -7.00
C GLU A 226 -23.33 -1.54 -6.98
N SER A 227 -22.72 -0.35 -7.04
CA SER A 227 -21.26 -0.20 -6.94
C SER A 227 -20.71 -0.68 -5.59
N ILE A 228 -21.41 -0.40 -4.49
CA ILE A 228 -21.05 -0.90 -3.15
C ILE A 228 -21.13 -2.43 -3.10
N LEU A 229 -22.20 -3.03 -3.61
CA LEU A 229 -22.34 -4.49 -3.62
C LEU A 229 -21.27 -5.15 -4.48
N ALA A 230 -20.99 -4.61 -5.67
CA ALA A 230 -19.91 -5.10 -6.53
C ALA A 230 -18.54 -5.00 -5.86
N PHE A 231 -18.30 -3.94 -5.08
CA PHE A 231 -17.09 -3.81 -4.27
C PHE A 231 -17.00 -4.89 -3.18
N ILE A 232 -18.10 -5.20 -2.47
CA ILE A 232 -18.15 -6.26 -1.46
C ILE A 232 -17.85 -7.63 -2.08
N GLU A 233 -18.48 -7.95 -3.22
CA GLU A 233 -18.24 -9.18 -3.96
C GLU A 233 -16.77 -9.30 -4.38
N GLY A 234 -16.21 -8.23 -4.96
CA GLY A 234 -14.80 -8.20 -5.36
C GLY A 234 -13.86 -8.37 -4.15
N LEU A 235 -14.17 -7.75 -3.02
CA LEU A 235 -13.36 -7.85 -1.82
C LEU A 235 -13.42 -9.25 -1.21
N THR A 236 -14.61 -9.84 -1.06
CA THR A 236 -14.77 -11.22 -0.53
C THR A 236 -14.07 -12.24 -1.40
N HIS A 237 -14.14 -12.10 -2.73
CA HIS A 237 -13.42 -12.95 -3.67
C HIS A 237 -11.89 -12.90 -3.48
N ILE A 238 -11.34 -11.71 -3.21
CA ILE A 238 -9.91 -11.54 -2.92
C ILE A 238 -9.52 -12.12 -1.58
N LEU A 239 -10.36 -11.92 -0.55
CA LEU A 239 -10.12 -12.48 0.77
C LEU A 239 -10.13 -14.01 0.73
N ARG A 240 -11.07 -14.63 0.00
CA ARG A 240 -11.03 -16.08 -0.29
C ARG A 240 -9.74 -16.44 -1.00
N SER A 241 -9.41 -15.77 -2.10
CA SER A 241 -8.20 -16.09 -2.88
C SER A 241 -6.94 -16.04 -2.02
N LEU A 242 -6.81 -15.05 -1.14
CA LEU A 242 -5.69 -14.95 -0.21
C LEU A 242 -5.70 -16.03 0.86
N ALA A 243 -6.88 -16.38 1.41
CA ALA A 243 -7.00 -17.45 2.39
C ALA A 243 -6.56 -18.80 1.80
N LEU A 244 -7.10 -19.17 0.63
CA LEU A 244 -6.73 -20.40 -0.07
C LEU A 244 -5.24 -20.40 -0.45
N TYR A 245 -4.74 -19.30 -1.01
CA TYR A 245 -3.33 -19.19 -1.36
C TYR A 245 -2.40 -19.33 -0.14
N THR A 246 -2.82 -18.79 1.01
CA THR A 246 -2.08 -18.91 2.28
C THR A 246 -2.01 -20.37 2.70
N VAL A 247 -3.13 -21.10 2.64
CA VAL A 247 -3.17 -22.54 2.91
C VAL A 247 -2.23 -23.30 1.96
N ASP A 248 -2.28 -23.03 0.66
CA ASP A 248 -1.42 -23.69 -0.32
C ASP A 248 0.08 -23.40 -0.09
N GLN A 249 0.43 -22.17 0.32
CA GLN A 249 1.81 -21.82 0.67
C GLN A 249 2.26 -22.51 1.96
N PHE A 250 1.36 -22.72 2.93
CA PHE A 250 1.65 -23.48 4.15
C PHE A 250 1.86 -24.96 3.84
N GLU A 251 0.96 -25.60 3.09
CA GLU A 251 1.07 -27.02 2.72
C GLU A 251 2.32 -27.32 1.91
N SER A 252 2.76 -26.37 1.06
CA SER A 252 4.01 -26.47 0.32
C SER A 252 5.27 -26.20 1.15
N GLY A 253 5.13 -25.93 2.45
CA GLY A 253 6.23 -25.66 3.38
C GLY A 253 6.93 -24.32 3.13
N ARG A 254 6.30 -23.39 2.39
CA ARG A 254 6.89 -22.09 2.06
C ARG A 254 6.69 -21.05 3.14
N ILE A 255 5.61 -21.14 3.92
CA ILE A 255 5.38 -20.29 5.09
C ILE A 255 5.16 -21.18 6.32
N SER A 256 5.48 -20.65 7.50
CA SER A 256 5.26 -21.32 8.77
C SER A 256 3.77 -21.32 9.17
N GLN A 257 3.41 -22.20 10.10
CA GLN A 257 2.08 -22.23 10.71
C GLN A 257 1.70 -20.86 11.29
N ASN A 258 2.59 -20.25 12.07
CA ASN A 258 2.35 -18.95 12.70
C ASN A 258 2.06 -17.85 11.68
N GLU A 259 2.77 -17.86 10.54
CA GLU A 259 2.53 -16.91 9.45
C GLU A 259 1.18 -17.13 8.77
N ALA A 260 0.83 -18.39 8.48
CA ALA A 260 -0.45 -18.75 7.88
C ALA A 260 -1.62 -18.38 8.80
N THR A 261 -1.55 -18.79 10.07
CA THR A 261 -2.49 -18.42 11.13
C THR A 261 -2.60 -16.91 11.25
N TRP A 262 -1.49 -16.17 11.20
CA TRP A 262 -1.54 -14.71 11.31
C TRP A 262 -2.30 -14.04 10.14
N ILE A 263 -2.08 -14.49 8.90
CA ILE A 263 -2.81 -13.98 7.74
C ILE A 263 -4.31 -14.31 7.85
N LEU A 264 -4.66 -15.56 8.19
CA LEU A 264 -6.04 -16.01 8.33
C LEU A 264 -6.79 -15.21 9.41
N ASN A 265 -6.14 -14.95 10.54
CA ASN A 265 -6.64 -14.08 11.61
C ASN A 265 -6.83 -12.61 11.21
N MET A 266 -6.18 -12.15 10.14
CA MET A 266 -6.41 -10.82 9.59
C MET A 266 -7.57 -10.81 8.58
N ILE A 267 -7.85 -11.93 7.92
CA ILE A 267 -8.93 -12.08 6.94
C ILE A 267 -10.29 -12.23 7.64
N GLU A 268 -10.37 -13.09 8.66
CA GLU A 268 -11.63 -13.40 9.35
C GLU A 268 -12.39 -12.16 9.85
N PRO A 269 -11.77 -11.18 10.55
CA PRO A 269 -12.49 -10.02 11.05
C PRO A 269 -13.04 -9.14 9.92
N ILE A 270 -12.42 -9.14 8.74
CA ILE A 270 -12.89 -8.39 7.58
C ILE A 270 -14.19 -9.00 7.05
N PHE A 271 -14.24 -10.33 6.92
CA PHE A 271 -15.48 -11.04 6.57
C PHE A 271 -16.59 -10.77 7.58
N ARG A 272 -16.28 -10.81 8.88
CA ARG A 272 -17.26 -10.54 9.94
C ARG A 272 -17.87 -9.14 9.80
N VAL A 273 -17.05 -8.12 9.51
CA VAL A 273 -17.55 -6.75 9.26
C VAL A 273 -18.42 -6.70 8.01
N ILE A 274 -18.01 -7.35 6.92
CA ILE A 274 -18.81 -7.43 5.68
C ILE A 274 -20.19 -8.02 5.95
N PHE A 275 -20.27 -9.19 6.59
CA PHE A 275 -21.56 -9.81 6.90
C PHE A 275 -22.38 -8.98 7.88
N ALA A 276 -21.74 -8.38 8.90
CA ALA A 276 -22.44 -7.48 9.81
C ALA A 276 -23.05 -6.28 9.07
N ASP A 277 -22.31 -5.63 8.18
CA ASP A 277 -22.78 -4.46 7.43
C ASP A 277 -23.91 -4.84 6.45
N LEU A 278 -23.79 -5.96 5.74
CA LEU A 278 -24.85 -6.47 4.86
C LEU A 278 -26.14 -6.75 5.64
N VAL A 279 -26.04 -7.32 6.84
CA VAL A 279 -27.18 -7.77 7.64
C VAL A 279 -27.81 -6.66 8.47
N ILE A 280 -27.01 -5.76 9.00
CA ILE A 280 -27.51 -4.71 9.90
C ILE A 280 -28.01 -3.53 9.08
N PHE A 281 -27.28 -3.12 8.04
CA PHE A 281 -27.56 -1.87 7.34
C PHE A 281 -28.28 -2.04 6.01
N LEU A 282 -27.97 -3.09 5.24
CA LEU A 282 -28.59 -3.26 3.92
C LEU A 282 -29.85 -4.12 3.98
N TYR A 283 -29.93 -5.02 4.95
CA TYR A 283 -31.07 -5.90 5.14
C TYR A 283 -32.42 -5.19 5.37
N PRO A 284 -32.50 -4.06 6.10
CA PRO A 284 -33.75 -3.31 6.21
C PRO A 284 -34.30 -2.83 4.85
N LEU A 285 -33.45 -2.66 3.83
CA LEU A 285 -33.84 -2.17 2.50
C LEU A 285 -34.45 -3.25 1.60
N TYR A 286 -34.59 -4.47 2.11
CA TYR A 286 -35.00 -5.64 1.35
C TYR A 286 -36.45 -5.58 0.82
N PHE A 287 -37.26 -4.63 1.28
CA PHE A 287 -38.61 -4.38 0.75
C PHE A 287 -38.61 -3.74 -0.66
N VAL A 288 -37.47 -3.21 -1.12
CA VAL A 288 -37.32 -2.62 -2.46
C VAL A 288 -36.93 -3.72 -3.46
N PRO A 289 -37.76 -4.03 -4.48
CA PRO A 289 -37.53 -5.17 -5.37
C PRO A 289 -36.19 -5.15 -6.11
N GLU A 290 -35.76 -3.98 -6.59
CA GLU A 290 -34.48 -3.81 -7.30
C GLU A 290 -33.29 -4.08 -6.40
N ILE A 291 -33.32 -3.54 -5.17
CA ILE A 291 -32.28 -3.74 -4.14
C ILE A 291 -32.25 -5.20 -3.69
N LYS A 292 -33.43 -5.79 -3.45
CA LYS A 292 -33.58 -7.18 -3.00
C LYS A 292 -32.80 -8.15 -3.88
N LYS A 293 -32.99 -8.09 -5.20
CA LYS A 293 -32.33 -9.00 -6.15
C LYS A 293 -30.81 -8.87 -6.10
N ASN A 294 -30.30 -7.64 -6.11
CA ASN A 294 -28.86 -7.39 -6.09
C ASN A 294 -28.23 -7.78 -4.74
N LEU A 295 -28.91 -7.49 -3.62
CA LEU A 295 -28.46 -7.85 -2.28
C LEU A 295 -28.44 -9.37 -2.07
N GLU A 296 -29.46 -10.10 -2.54
CA GLU A 296 -29.48 -11.56 -2.52
C GLU A 296 -28.32 -12.16 -3.32
N HIS A 297 -28.05 -11.61 -4.51
CA HIS A 297 -26.92 -12.04 -5.32
C HIS A 297 -25.61 -11.86 -4.58
N ALA A 298 -25.35 -10.66 -4.05
CA ALA A 298 -24.14 -10.35 -3.31
C ALA A 298 -23.98 -11.21 -2.05
N LEU A 299 -25.05 -11.42 -1.27
CA LEU A 299 -25.04 -12.31 -0.11
C LEU A 299 -24.75 -13.76 -0.49
N SER A 300 -25.37 -14.25 -1.57
CA SER A 300 -25.12 -15.60 -2.09
C SER A 300 -23.66 -15.79 -2.50
N GLN A 301 -23.07 -14.80 -3.17
CA GLN A 301 -21.65 -14.82 -3.52
C GLN A 301 -20.77 -14.78 -2.25
N CYS A 302 -21.02 -13.87 -1.31
CA CYS A 302 -20.24 -13.80 -0.07
C CYS A 302 -20.27 -15.12 0.72
N LEU A 303 -21.43 -15.79 0.78
CA LEU A 303 -21.58 -17.09 1.43
C LEU A 303 -20.83 -18.21 0.68
N LEU A 304 -20.87 -18.21 -0.66
CA LEU A 304 -20.08 -19.14 -1.47
C LEU A 304 -18.59 -18.96 -1.21
N GLU A 305 -18.12 -17.72 -1.20
CA GLU A 305 -16.71 -17.41 -0.97
C GLU A 305 -16.25 -17.87 0.42
N LEU A 306 -17.11 -17.73 1.45
CA LEU A 306 -16.85 -18.25 2.80
C LEU A 306 -16.87 -19.78 2.87
N GLU A 307 -17.84 -20.43 2.22
CA GLU A 307 -17.92 -21.91 2.12
C GLU A 307 -16.63 -22.49 1.56
N LEU A 308 -16.11 -21.93 0.46
CA LEU A 308 -14.88 -22.40 -0.17
C LEU A 308 -13.66 -22.29 0.77
N ILE A 309 -13.61 -21.26 1.63
CA ILE A 309 -12.56 -21.16 2.66
C ILE A 309 -12.71 -22.27 3.68
N ILE A 310 -13.93 -22.50 4.17
CA ILE A 310 -14.24 -23.51 5.19
C ILE A 310 -13.95 -24.92 4.67
N GLU A 311 -14.40 -25.26 3.46
CA GLU A 311 -14.11 -26.53 2.79
C GLU A 311 -12.61 -26.76 2.70
N ARG A 312 -11.85 -25.75 2.26
CA ARG A 312 -10.39 -25.87 2.20
C ARG A 312 -9.78 -26.07 3.57
N LEU A 313 -10.19 -25.29 4.59
CA LEU A 313 -9.68 -25.41 5.96
C LEU A 313 -9.96 -26.79 6.58
N GLN A 314 -11.00 -27.51 6.15
CA GLN A 314 -11.29 -28.87 6.61
C GLN A 314 -10.24 -29.89 6.13
N GLU A 315 -9.57 -29.63 5.00
CA GLU A 315 -8.54 -30.49 4.40
C GLU A 315 -7.15 -30.24 4.98
N VAL A 316 -6.94 -29.09 5.65
CA VAL A 316 -5.64 -28.64 6.16
C VAL A 316 -5.20 -29.50 7.35
N PRO A 317 -3.87 -29.67 7.57
CA PRO A 317 -3.33 -30.29 8.76
C PRO A 317 -3.93 -29.75 10.09
N PRO A 318 -4.07 -30.60 11.12
CA PRO A 318 -4.77 -30.28 12.37
C PRO A 318 -4.22 -29.04 13.09
N GLU A 319 -2.96 -28.69 12.86
CA GLU A 319 -2.25 -27.57 13.46
C GLU A 319 -2.88 -26.21 13.12
N ILE A 320 -3.42 -26.04 11.91
CA ILE A 320 -4.15 -24.83 11.50
C ILE A 320 -5.66 -25.05 11.62
N LYS A 321 -6.12 -26.25 11.27
CA LYS A 321 -7.54 -26.58 11.11
C LYS A 321 -8.36 -26.17 12.33
N LYS A 322 -8.03 -26.63 13.53
CA LYS A 322 -8.93 -26.52 14.70
C LYS A 322 -9.27 -25.08 15.08
N GLU A 323 -8.28 -24.21 15.18
CA GLU A 323 -8.50 -22.83 15.64
C GLU A 323 -9.08 -21.94 14.54
N GLU A 324 -8.52 -22.02 13.32
CA GLU A 324 -8.92 -21.13 12.24
C GLU A 324 -10.28 -21.53 11.65
N LEU A 325 -10.57 -22.82 11.50
CA LEU A 325 -11.90 -23.30 11.08
C LEU A 325 -12.99 -22.77 12.02
N ARG A 326 -12.77 -22.88 13.35
CA ARG A 326 -13.72 -22.37 14.35
C ARG A 326 -13.94 -20.86 14.21
N LYS A 327 -12.90 -20.08 13.93
CA LYS A 327 -13.03 -18.63 13.72
C LYS A 327 -13.85 -18.30 12.49
N PHE A 328 -13.57 -18.95 11.35
CA PHE A 328 -14.31 -18.73 10.11
C PHE A 328 -15.77 -19.20 10.18
N LEU A 329 -16.06 -20.27 10.90
CA LEU A 329 -17.43 -20.72 11.16
C LEU A 329 -18.25 -19.73 12.00
N ASN A 330 -17.59 -18.94 12.85
CA ASN A 330 -18.19 -17.91 13.70
C ASN A 330 -18.25 -16.51 13.06
N VAL A 331 -17.95 -16.40 11.77
CA VAL A 331 -18.05 -15.14 11.01
C VAL A 331 -19.48 -14.63 10.90
N LEU A 332 -20.44 -15.55 10.76
CA LEU A 332 -21.84 -15.21 10.56
C LEU A 332 -22.46 -14.67 11.85
N PRO A 333 -23.17 -13.52 11.82
CA PRO A 333 -23.86 -12.98 12.99
C PRO A 333 -24.88 -13.98 13.58
N TYR A 334 -25.05 -13.99 14.90
CA TYR A 334 -25.95 -14.94 15.60
C TYR A 334 -27.38 -14.95 15.08
N ASN A 335 -27.93 -13.78 14.72
CA ASN A 335 -29.29 -13.65 14.21
C ASN A 335 -29.40 -13.83 12.68
N PHE A 336 -28.30 -14.08 11.96
CA PHE A 336 -28.26 -14.03 10.50
C PHE A 336 -29.26 -14.98 9.83
N ILE A 337 -29.28 -16.24 10.24
CA ILE A 337 -30.20 -17.26 9.70
C ILE A 337 -31.65 -16.84 9.95
N SER A 338 -31.98 -16.46 11.20
CA SER A 338 -33.34 -16.05 11.56
C SER A 338 -33.80 -14.80 10.80
N SER A 339 -32.87 -13.90 10.47
CA SER A 339 -33.16 -12.76 9.62
C SER A 339 -33.53 -13.23 8.22
N LEU A 340 -32.71 -14.10 7.60
CA LEU A 340 -32.93 -14.67 6.25
C LEU A 340 -34.27 -15.40 6.12
N GLU A 341 -34.65 -16.23 7.09
CA GLU A 341 -35.93 -16.94 7.09
C GLU A 341 -37.12 -15.97 7.11
N ARG A 342 -37.04 -14.89 7.89
CA ARG A 342 -38.14 -13.89 8.01
C ARG A 342 -38.41 -13.13 6.71
N THR A 343 -37.47 -13.09 5.78
CA THR A 343 -37.64 -12.37 4.50
C THR A 343 -37.96 -13.28 3.32
N GLY A 344 -38.10 -14.59 3.57
CA GLY A 344 -38.35 -15.59 2.53
C GLY A 344 -37.10 -15.93 1.71
N CYS A 345 -35.89 -15.69 2.24
CA CYS A 345 -34.62 -16.11 1.68
C CYS A 345 -34.25 -17.55 2.10
N ASP A 346 -35.19 -18.50 1.98
CA ASP A 346 -35.04 -19.84 2.56
C ASP A 346 -33.77 -20.56 2.05
N TYR A 347 -33.42 -20.38 0.78
CA TYR A 347 -32.22 -20.98 0.20
C TYR A 347 -30.91 -20.43 0.80
N LEU A 348 -30.85 -19.14 1.12
CA LEU A 348 -29.67 -18.54 1.78
C LEU A 348 -29.64 -18.91 3.26
N ALA A 349 -30.80 -18.97 3.91
CA ALA A 349 -30.91 -19.39 5.30
C ALA A 349 -30.41 -20.84 5.46
N GLU A 350 -30.84 -21.73 4.57
CA GLU A 350 -30.40 -23.12 4.55
C GLU A 350 -28.88 -23.23 4.32
N ARG A 351 -28.35 -22.43 3.39
CA ARG A 351 -26.92 -22.34 3.14
C ARG A 351 -26.13 -21.93 4.38
N ALA A 352 -26.58 -20.87 5.06
CA ALA A 352 -25.99 -20.39 6.30
C ALA A 352 -26.13 -21.39 7.47
N LYS A 353 -27.23 -22.15 7.55
CA LYS A 353 -27.40 -23.23 8.52
C LYS A 353 -26.36 -24.33 8.35
N ARG A 354 -26.15 -24.81 7.13
CA ARG A 354 -25.14 -25.84 6.84
C ARG A 354 -23.75 -25.39 7.30
N LEU A 355 -23.40 -24.12 7.06
CA LEU A 355 -22.18 -23.52 7.58
C LEU A 355 -22.09 -23.58 9.11
N GLN A 356 -23.17 -23.27 9.84
CA GLN A 356 -23.16 -23.37 11.30
C GLN A 356 -23.18 -24.81 11.84
N GLU A 357 -23.77 -25.76 11.10
CA GLU A 357 -23.79 -27.17 11.47
C GLU A 357 -22.38 -27.77 11.48
N PHE A 358 -21.54 -27.42 10.50
CA PHE A 358 -20.12 -27.77 10.50
C PHE A 358 -19.40 -27.33 11.77
N ALA A 359 -19.83 -26.24 12.41
CA ALA A 359 -19.26 -25.77 13.68
C ALA A 359 -19.62 -26.64 14.87
N LYS A 360 -20.83 -27.21 14.88
CA LYS A 360 -21.32 -28.04 15.98
C LYS A 360 -20.72 -29.44 15.95
N ASP A 361 -20.46 -29.98 14.77
CA ASP A 361 -19.88 -31.31 14.61
C ASP A 361 -18.40 -31.35 15.04
N ASP A 362 -17.66 -30.24 14.89
CA ASP A 362 -16.28 -30.11 15.39
C ASP A 362 -16.22 -30.01 16.93
N GLU A 363 -17.19 -29.37 17.58
CA GLU A 363 -17.27 -29.30 19.04
C GLU A 363 -17.48 -30.69 19.68
N LYS A 364 -18.32 -31.54 19.07
CA LYS A 364 -18.53 -32.92 19.56
C LYS A 364 -17.26 -33.78 19.51
N TYR A 365 -16.38 -33.55 18.54
CA TYR A 365 -15.14 -34.32 18.42
C TYR A 365 -14.12 -33.97 19.52
N ASN A 366 -14.20 -32.76 20.09
CA ASN A 366 -13.29 -32.32 21.14
C ASN A 366 -13.57 -32.98 22.51
N ASP A 367 -14.85 -33.29 22.80
CA ASP A 367 -15.22 -33.99 24.04
C ASP A 367 -14.70 -35.45 24.09
N PHE A 368 -14.32 -36.03 22.95
CA PHE A 368 -13.82 -37.41 22.88
C PHE A 368 -12.29 -37.55 22.96
N ILE A 369 -11.52 -36.46 22.81
CA ILE A 369 -10.05 -36.50 22.78
C ILE A 369 -9.44 -36.07 24.13
N GLU A 370 -10.23 -35.51 25.05
CA GLU A 370 -9.78 -35.14 26.41
C GLU A 370 -9.86 -36.28 27.46
N ILE A 371 -9.82 -37.56 27.06
CA ILE A 371 -9.81 -38.72 28.00
C ILE A 371 -8.42 -39.37 28.08
#